data_AF-A0A428RD24-F1
#
_entry.id   AF-A0A428RD24-F1
#
_cell.length_a   1.000
_cell.length_b   1.000
_cell.length_c   1.000
_cell.angle_alpha   90.00
_cell.angle_beta   90.00
_cell.angle_gamma   90.00
#
_symmetry.space_group_name_H-M   'P 1'
#
loop_
_entity.id
_entity.type
_entity.pdbx_description
1 polymer ?
#
loop_
_entity_poly.entity_id
_entity_poly.type
_entity_poly.pdbx_seq_one_letter_code
_entity_poly.pdbx_strand_id
1 'polypeptide(L)'
;MHELPEKVVTCDVLIVGGGAAGLTGAAAAGGLKTILVESQKALGGKTALASGMIWMPGNRTVKSCPTLNPHQPTGYTLQARAYVENAAAMSDEHGNGALPTAATKRIDA
;
A
#
# COMPACT_ATOMS: atom_id res chain seq x y z
N MET A 1 -30.75 -8.54 -23.70
CA MET A 1 -29.86 -7.76 -22.82
C MET A 1 -30.74 -7.19 -21.73
N HIS A 2 -30.62 -7.67 -20.50
CA HIS A 2 -31.40 -7.11 -19.39
C HIS A 2 -30.70 -5.80 -18.99
N GLU A 3 -31.33 -4.67 -19.26
CA GLU A 3 -30.86 -3.37 -18.78
C GLU A 3 -30.86 -3.44 -17.26
N LEU A 4 -29.67 -3.40 -16.66
CA LEU A 4 -29.56 -3.24 -15.22
C LEU A 4 -30.05 -1.82 -14.91
N PRO A 5 -30.97 -1.64 -13.95
CA PRO A 5 -31.44 -0.31 -13.59
C PRO A 5 -30.23 0.54 -13.22
N GLU A 6 -30.09 1.69 -13.89
CA GLU A 6 -28.99 2.62 -13.68
C GLU A 6 -29.11 3.21 -12.27
N LYS A 7 -28.47 2.54 -11.31
CA LYS A 7 -28.48 2.96 -9.91
C LYS A 7 -27.34 3.95 -9.70
N VAL A 8 -27.62 5.21 -9.94
CA VAL A 8 -26.70 6.31 -9.62
C VAL A 8 -26.70 6.55 -8.11
N VAL A 9 -25.52 6.48 -7.49
CA VAL A 9 -25.34 6.75 -6.05
C VAL A 9 -24.29 7.84 -5.89
N THR A 10 -24.60 8.89 -5.13
CA THR A 10 -23.68 9.98 -4.81
C THR A 10 -22.88 9.67 -3.55
N CYS A 11 -21.60 10.04 -3.51
CA CYS A 11 -20.72 9.90 -2.35
C CYS A 11 -19.69 11.03 -2.33
N ASP A 12 -19.11 11.27 -1.17
CA ASP A 12 -18.02 12.24 -1.00
C ASP A 12 -16.68 11.60 -1.41
N VAL A 13 -16.55 10.29 -1.15
CA VAL A 13 -15.35 9.49 -1.45
C VAL A 13 -15.75 8.19 -2.12
N LEU A 14 -15.21 7.95 -3.31
CA LEU A 14 -15.30 6.66 -4.02
C LEU A 14 -13.96 5.93 -3.94
N ILE A 15 -13.97 4.69 -3.47
CA ILE A 15 -12.80 3.84 -3.34
C ILE A 15 -12.98 2.62 -4.23
N VAL A 16 -12.04 2.38 -5.13
CA VAL A 16 -12.04 1.22 -6.04
C VAL A 16 -10.99 0.22 -5.58
N GLY A 17 -11.45 -0.98 -5.20
CA GLY A 17 -10.63 -2.08 -4.72
C GLY A 17 -10.73 -2.27 -3.20
N GLY A 18 -11.04 -3.50 -2.78
CA GLY A 18 -11.19 -3.92 -1.38
C GLY A 18 -9.92 -4.51 -0.77
N GLY A 19 -8.75 -4.23 -1.33
CA GLY A 19 -7.45 -4.62 -0.74
C GLY A 19 -7.07 -3.77 0.48
N ALA A 20 -5.90 -4.02 1.08
CA ALA A 20 -5.50 -3.30 2.30
C ALA A 20 -5.44 -1.78 2.12
N ALA A 21 -4.99 -1.29 0.96
CA ALA A 21 -4.97 0.14 0.67
C ALA A 21 -6.38 0.75 0.64
N GLY A 22 -7.33 0.09 -0.04
CA GLY A 22 -8.71 0.57 -0.13
C GLY A 22 -9.44 0.55 1.21
N LEU A 23 -9.29 -0.52 1.99
CA LEU A 23 -9.86 -0.61 3.34
C LEU A 23 -9.25 0.44 4.29
N THR A 24 -7.94 0.67 4.20
CA THR A 24 -7.28 1.73 4.98
C THR A 24 -7.79 3.11 4.59
N GLY A 25 -7.95 3.38 3.29
CA GLY A 25 -8.55 4.62 2.80
C GLY A 25 -9.98 4.81 3.28
N ALA A 26 -10.79 3.73 3.27
CA ALA A 26 -12.17 3.76 3.75
C ALA A 26 -12.25 4.10 5.24
N ALA A 27 -11.36 3.51 6.05
CA ALA A 27 -11.26 3.82 7.47
C ALA A 27 -10.78 5.26 7.73
N ALA A 28 -9.87 5.77 6.90
CA ALA A 28 -9.33 7.12 7.02
C ALA A 28 -10.33 8.22 6.58
N ALA A 29 -11.34 7.89 5.78
CA ALA A 29 -12.32 8.84 5.26
C ALA A 29 -13.20 9.50 6.34
N GLY A 30 -13.20 8.99 7.58
CA GLY A 30 -13.56 9.78 8.77
C GLY A 30 -14.90 10.49 8.72
N GLY A 31 -16.01 9.75 8.64
CA GLY A 31 -17.38 10.29 8.71
C GLY A 31 -17.93 10.83 7.38
N LEU A 32 -17.13 10.87 6.32
CA LEU A 32 -17.60 11.17 4.96
C LEU A 32 -18.44 10.02 4.40
N LYS A 33 -19.41 10.33 3.52
CA LYS A 33 -20.20 9.32 2.81
C LYS A 33 -19.29 8.61 1.82
N THR A 34 -18.80 7.44 2.22
CA THR A 34 -17.79 6.69 1.47
C THR A 34 -18.41 5.45 0.84
N ILE A 35 -18.14 5.23 -0.45
CA ILE A 35 -18.49 3.99 -1.16
C ILE A 35 -17.20 3.27 -1.53
N LEU A 36 -17.07 2.02 -1.09
CA LEU A 36 -16.01 1.11 -1.52
C LEU A 36 -16.61 0.07 -2.47
N VAL A 37 -15.99 -0.10 -3.64
CA VAL A 37 -16.37 -1.12 -4.62
C VAL A 37 -15.28 -2.17 -4.77
N GLU A 38 -15.68 -3.43 -4.77
CA GLU A 38 -14.81 -4.58 -5.01
C GLU A 38 -15.45 -5.45 -6.10
N SER A 39 -14.64 -5.92 -7.04
CA SER A 39 -15.09 -6.76 -8.15
C SER A 39 -15.43 -8.17 -7.67
N GLN A 40 -14.71 -8.67 -6.67
CA GLN A 40 -14.89 -10.00 -6.13
C GLN A 40 -15.97 -10.06 -5.05
N LYS A 41 -16.47 -11.27 -4.78
CA LYS A 41 -17.45 -11.51 -3.69
C LYS A 41 -16.85 -11.33 -2.30
N ALA A 42 -15.53 -11.28 -2.19
CA ALA A 42 -14.80 -11.15 -0.93
C ALA A 42 -13.80 -9.99 -1.01
N LEU A 43 -13.61 -9.33 0.13
CA LEU A 43 -12.60 -8.28 0.29
C LEU A 43 -11.19 -8.88 0.42
N GLY A 44 -10.19 -8.02 0.26
CA GLY A 44 -8.78 -8.32 0.51
C GLY A 44 -7.94 -8.51 -0.74
N GLY A 45 -8.53 -8.95 -1.86
CA GLY A 45 -7.81 -9.16 -3.13
C GLY A 45 -6.53 -9.98 -2.93
N LYS A 46 -5.43 -9.59 -3.60
CA LYS A 46 -4.11 -10.22 -3.37
C LYS A 46 -3.58 -10.01 -1.96
N THR A 47 -3.99 -8.94 -1.27
CA THR A 47 -3.55 -8.69 0.10
C THR A 47 -4.07 -9.75 1.08
N ALA A 48 -5.20 -10.40 0.80
CA ALA A 48 -5.69 -11.52 1.62
C ALA A 48 -4.72 -12.71 1.66
N LEU A 49 -3.87 -12.85 0.64
CA LEU A 49 -2.84 -13.90 0.56
C LEU A 49 -1.48 -13.43 1.11
N ALA A 50 -1.32 -12.13 1.36
CA ALA A 50 -0.12 -11.61 1.99
C ALA A 50 -0.14 -11.95 3.49
N SER A 51 1.03 -12.16 4.10
CA SER A 51 1.16 -12.43 5.55
C SER A 51 0.80 -11.23 6.45
N GLY A 52 0.07 -10.23 5.94
CA GLY A 52 -0.29 -9.01 6.67
C GLY A 52 0.88 -8.06 6.94
N MET A 53 2.07 -8.33 6.39
CA MET A 53 3.26 -7.52 6.61
C MET A 53 3.26 -6.30 5.69
N ILE A 54 3.37 -5.11 6.28
CA ILE A 54 3.54 -3.85 5.55
C ILE A 54 4.90 -3.27 5.93
N TRP A 55 5.71 -2.96 4.93
CA TRP A 55 6.96 -2.25 5.15
C TRP A 55 6.70 -0.74 5.20
N MET A 56 6.73 -0.16 6.40
CA MET A 56 6.43 1.26 6.62
C MET A 56 7.49 1.91 7.52
N PRO A 57 8.67 2.26 6.97
CA PRO A 57 9.78 2.83 7.74
C PRO A 57 9.44 4.23 8.29
N GLY A 58 10.06 4.61 9.41
CA GLY A 58 9.91 5.95 10.00
C GLY A 58 8.56 6.23 10.68
N ASN A 59 7.70 5.22 10.82
CA ASN A 59 6.45 5.33 11.56
C ASN A 59 6.67 5.47 13.08
N ARG A 60 5.62 5.90 13.80
CA ARG A 60 5.69 6.12 15.26
C ARG A 60 6.10 4.85 16.02
N THR A 61 5.58 3.69 15.63
CA THR A 61 5.87 2.41 16.28
C THR A 61 7.35 2.05 16.22
N VAL A 62 7.97 2.18 15.05
CA VAL A 62 9.42 1.93 14.85
C VAL A 62 10.24 2.93 15.67
N LYS A 63 9.88 4.23 15.64
CA LYS A 63 10.56 5.27 16.43
C LYS A 63 10.49 5.02 17.93
N SER A 64 9.40 4.42 18.43
CA SER A 64 9.20 4.12 19.84
C SER A 64 9.82 2.79 20.31
N CYS A 65 10.40 1.98 19.41
CA CYS A 65 10.92 0.66 19.73
C CYS A 65 12.46 0.68 19.81
N PRO A 66 13.07 0.59 21.01
CA PRO A 66 14.52 0.69 21.18
C PRO A 66 15.30 -0.47 20.55
N THR A 67 14.69 -1.65 20.42
CA THR A 67 15.30 -2.83 19.80
C THR A 67 15.29 -2.77 18.27
N LEU A 68 14.41 -1.95 17.69
CA LEU A 68 14.40 -1.62 16.27
C LEU A 68 15.20 -0.34 15.99
N ASN A 69 15.94 0.18 16.97
CA ASN A 69 16.79 1.35 16.80
C ASN A 69 18.05 0.92 16.03
N PRO A 70 18.17 1.24 14.73
CA PRO A 70 19.34 0.86 13.96
C PRO A 70 20.60 1.49 14.53
N HIS A 71 21.74 0.82 14.37
CA HIS A 71 23.06 1.32 14.74
C HIS A 71 23.45 2.68 14.11
N GLN A 72 22.62 3.24 13.21
CA GLN A 72 22.74 4.57 12.62
C GLN A 72 21.32 5.15 12.37
N PRO A 73 20.93 6.27 13.01
CA PRO A 73 19.61 6.90 12.82
C PRO A 73 19.31 7.29 11.35
N THR A 74 20.36 7.60 10.58
CA THR A 74 20.34 7.98 9.16
C THR A 74 20.14 6.81 8.21
N GLY A 75 20.46 5.58 8.61
CA GLY A 75 20.39 4.41 7.72
C GLY A 75 18.98 4.16 7.21
N TYR A 76 18.01 4.01 8.12
CA TYR A 76 16.65 3.55 7.77
C TYR A 76 15.91 4.51 6.83
N THR A 77 16.09 5.82 6.98
CA THR A 77 15.46 6.80 6.08
C THR A 77 16.13 6.81 4.71
N LEU A 78 17.44 6.58 4.63
CA LEU A 78 18.15 6.46 3.35
C LEU A 78 17.78 5.16 2.63
N GLN A 79 17.64 4.04 3.35
CA GLN A 79 17.18 2.77 2.77
C GLN A 79 15.70 2.84 2.35
N ALA A 80 14.85 3.53 3.12
CA ALA A 80 13.49 3.89 2.71
C ALA A 80 13.45 4.64 1.39
N ARG A 81 14.24 5.70 1.30
CA ARG A 81 14.33 6.54 0.11
C ARG A 81 14.86 5.74 -1.09
N ALA A 82 15.95 4.99 -0.92
CA ALA A 82 16.52 4.16 -1.97
C ALA A 82 15.56 3.07 -2.44
N TYR A 83 14.78 2.46 -1.53
CA TYR A 83 13.76 1.48 -1.92
C TYR A 83 12.68 2.12 -2.79
N VAL A 84 12.18 3.31 -2.42
CA VAL A 84 11.17 4.03 -3.20
C VAL A 84 11.73 4.48 -4.56
N GLU A 85 12.93 5.05 -4.58
CA GLU A 85 13.62 5.46 -5.81
C GLU A 85 13.81 4.26 -6.76
N ASN A 86 14.24 3.10 -6.22
CA ASN A 86 14.37 1.88 -7.00
C ASN A 86 13.01 1.33 -7.46
N ALA A 87 12.00 1.26 -6.58
CA ALA A 87 10.67 0.76 -6.93
C ALA A 87 9.99 1.61 -8.02
N ALA A 88 10.15 2.94 -7.94
CA ALA A 88 9.68 3.86 -8.96
C ALA A 88 10.40 3.65 -10.29
N ALA A 89 11.72 3.44 -10.26
CA ALA A 89 12.50 3.12 -11.45
C ALA A 89 12.25 1.71 -12.02
N MET A 90 11.69 0.79 -11.21
CA MET A 90 11.35 -0.60 -11.57
C MET A 90 9.96 -0.73 -12.21
N SER A 91 9.18 0.34 -12.26
CA SER A 91 7.84 0.32 -12.87
C SER A 91 7.96 0.55 -14.37
N ASP A 92 7.68 -0.46 -15.21
CA ASP A 92 7.40 -0.19 -16.62
C ASP A 92 6.02 0.51 -16.77
N GLU A 93 5.70 0.99 -17.96
CA GLU A 93 4.43 1.68 -18.25
C GLU A 93 3.17 0.81 -18.01
N HIS A 94 3.36 -0.49 -17.75
CA HIS A 94 2.32 -1.47 -17.45
C HIS A 94 2.36 -1.98 -15.99
N GLY A 95 3.28 -1.48 -15.15
CA GLY A 95 3.40 -1.83 -13.73
C GLY A 95 3.89 -3.26 -13.44
N ASN A 96 4.53 -3.94 -14.38
CA ASN A 96 4.89 -5.36 -14.29
C ASN A 96 6.41 -5.59 -14.29
N GLY A 97 7.14 -4.88 -13.43
CA GLY A 97 8.59 -5.03 -13.26
C GLY A 97 8.97 -5.62 -11.90
N ALA A 98 8.67 -6.91 -11.67
CA ALA A 98 9.16 -7.62 -10.49
C ALA A 98 10.39 -8.47 -10.84
N LEU A 99 11.60 -7.93 -10.68
CA LEU A 99 12.74 -8.78 -10.33
C LEU A 99 12.56 -9.23 -8.86
N PRO A 100 13.04 -10.44 -8.49
CA PRO A 100 12.84 -10.98 -7.15
C PRO A 100 13.37 -10.01 -6.09
N THR A 101 12.64 -9.93 -4.98
CA THR A 101 12.74 -9.04 -3.81
C THR A 101 14.12 -8.96 -3.12
N ALA A 102 15.15 -9.58 -3.69
CA ALA A 102 16.52 -9.67 -3.19
C ALA A 102 17.47 -8.57 -3.72
N ALA A 103 17.08 -7.78 -4.72
CA ALA A 103 17.96 -6.78 -5.33
C ALA A 103 17.90 -5.39 -4.64
N THR A 104 17.91 -5.35 -3.31
CA THR A 104 18.37 -4.13 -2.63
C THR A 104 19.88 -4.09 -2.85
N LYS A 105 20.34 -3.35 -3.86
CA LYS A 105 21.78 -3.09 -4.04
C LYS A 105 22.27 -2.53 -2.71
N ARG A 106 23.17 -3.25 -2.03
CA ARG A 106 23.83 -2.77 -0.80
C ARG A 106 24.35 -1.37 -1.12
N ILE A 107 23.80 -0.35 -0.45
CA ILE A 107 24.43 0.97 -0.45
C ILE A 107 25.50 0.84 0.62
N ASP A 108 26.73 0.68 0.18
CA ASP A 108 27.88 0.59 1.05
C ASP A 108 27.99 1.89 1.86
N ALA A 109 28.24 1.72 3.16
CA ALA A 109 28.37 2.79 4.15
C ALA A 109 29.69 3.55 4.03
#